data_AF-A0A925C793-F1
#
_entry.id   AF-A0A925C793-F1
#
_cell.length_a   1.000
_cell.length_b   1.000
_cell.length_c   1.000
_cell.angle_alpha   90.00
_cell.angle_beta   90.00
_cell.angle_gamma   90.00
#
_symmetry.space_group_name_H-M   'P 1'
#
loop_
_entity.id
_entity.type
_entity.pdbx_description
1 polymer ?
#
loop_
_entity_poly.entity_id
_entity_poly.type
_entity_poly.pdbx_seq_one_letter_code
_entity_poly.pdbx_strand_id
1 'polypeptide(L)'
;MRSYHPTLGRLVGNAGWLIAAACILAGAAAAAQLPLHSPAAAPSGFVLAKLGITDMSKAEQANLWKLVDEYATVDALQEFCGTKLNLQRRAWRAVGTCVEPTSLKKVFGTFKTKKDGYLKQWETLHGQPEAKKAVCERFKSKLGEYSKIMNGQINEAATACRNCFFC
;
A
#
# COMPACT_ATOMS: atom_id res chain seq x y z
N MET A 1 -47.56 -20.38 -23.60
CA MET A 1 -47.33 -21.12 -22.33
C MET A 1 -45.88 -20.94 -21.91
N ARG A 2 -45.68 -20.47 -20.67
CA ARG A 2 -44.50 -20.52 -19.75
C ARG A 2 -43.07 -20.23 -20.25
N SER A 3 -42.58 -19.11 -19.72
CA SER A 3 -41.21 -18.70 -19.45
C SER A 3 -40.34 -19.76 -18.75
N TYR A 4 -39.02 -19.73 -18.98
CA TYR A 4 -37.98 -20.07 -18.00
C TYR A 4 -36.73 -19.21 -18.22
N HIS A 5 -36.43 -18.34 -17.25
CA HIS A 5 -35.07 -17.91 -16.93
C HIS A 5 -34.31 -19.07 -16.27
N PRO A 6 -32.98 -19.06 -16.34
CA PRO A 6 -32.26 -18.88 -15.08
C PRO A 6 -31.07 -17.92 -15.16
N THR A 7 -31.06 -17.01 -14.20
CA THR A 7 -29.89 -16.28 -13.68
C THR A 7 -28.99 -17.21 -12.87
N LEU A 8 -27.71 -17.29 -13.21
CA LEU A 8 -26.58 -17.71 -12.37
C LEU A 8 -25.32 -17.36 -13.18
N GLY A 9 -24.45 -16.43 -12.82
CA GLY A 9 -23.97 -16.05 -11.50
C GLY A 9 -22.45 -15.99 -11.64
N ARG A 10 -21.95 -14.83 -12.10
CA ARG A 10 -20.53 -14.44 -12.04
C ARG A 10 -20.02 -14.72 -10.64
N LEU A 11 -18.98 -15.54 -10.48
CA LEU A 11 -18.07 -15.55 -9.32
C LEU A 11 -16.92 -16.55 -9.58
N VAL A 12 -15.95 -16.16 -10.41
CA VAL A 12 -14.59 -16.72 -10.34
C VAL A 12 -13.63 -15.56 -10.53
N GLY A 13 -13.46 -14.79 -9.46
CA GLY A 13 -12.45 -13.74 -9.35
C GLY A 13 -11.56 -14.04 -8.16
N ASN A 14 -10.25 -14.02 -8.39
CA ASN A 14 -9.21 -13.79 -7.38
C ASN A 14 -9.22 -14.68 -6.13
N ALA A 15 -8.88 -15.95 -6.27
CA ALA A 15 -8.58 -16.84 -5.15
C ALA A 15 -7.06 -17.14 -5.06
N GLY A 16 -6.23 -16.11 -4.90
CA GLY A 16 -4.77 -16.27 -4.85
C GLY A 16 -4.01 -15.50 -3.78
N TRP A 17 -4.66 -14.66 -2.96
CA TRP A 17 -3.94 -13.74 -2.04
C TRP A 17 -4.38 -13.82 -0.57
N LEU A 18 -5.15 -14.85 -0.19
CA LEU A 18 -5.67 -15.06 1.18
C LEU A 18 -4.83 -16.04 2.02
N ILE A 19 -3.49 -16.04 1.90
CA ILE A 19 -2.62 -16.83 2.79
C ILE A 19 -1.56 -15.92 3.40
N ALA A 20 -1.96 -15.06 4.35
CA ALA A 20 -1.02 -14.39 5.26
C ALA A 20 -1.71 -13.90 6.55
N ALA A 21 -2.79 -14.57 6.99
CA ALA A 21 -3.50 -14.19 8.21
C ALA A 21 -3.91 -15.43 9.02
N ALA A 22 -2.95 -16.31 9.32
CA ALA A 22 -3.14 -17.38 10.29
C ALA A 22 -1.78 -17.92 10.76
N CYS A 23 -1.36 -17.53 11.97
CA CYS A 23 -0.44 -18.22 12.91
C CYS A 23 -0.23 -17.27 14.11
N ILE A 24 -1.18 -17.20 15.08
CA ILE A 24 -1.22 -17.98 16.34
C ILE A 24 -0.02 -17.62 17.26
N LEU A 25 -0.13 -16.72 18.25
CA LEU A 25 -0.72 -16.91 19.60
C LEU A 25 -0.38 -18.24 20.28
N ALA A 26 0.79 -18.35 20.92
CA ALA A 26 1.01 -19.32 22.01
C ALA A 26 2.23 -18.90 22.86
N GLY A 27 2.05 -18.82 24.19
CA GLY A 27 3.18 -18.83 25.13
C GLY A 27 3.16 -17.82 26.28
N ALA A 28 2.06 -17.74 27.03
CA ALA A 28 2.10 -17.24 28.40
C ALA A 28 2.20 -18.43 29.37
N ALA A 29 3.31 -18.55 30.10
CA ALA A 29 3.42 -19.10 31.46
C ALA A 29 4.85 -19.59 31.78
N ALA A 30 5.61 -18.80 32.55
CA ALA A 30 6.56 -19.33 33.53
C ALA A 30 6.81 -18.22 34.57
N ALA A 31 6.37 -18.48 35.78
CA ALA A 31 6.40 -17.56 36.91
C ALA A 31 7.74 -17.59 37.66
N ALA A 32 7.93 -16.52 38.44
CA ALA A 32 8.64 -16.45 39.73
C ALA A 32 10.17 -16.58 39.76
N GLN A 33 10.84 -15.44 40.05
CA GLN A 33 11.87 -15.29 41.10
C GLN A 33 12.27 -13.80 41.26
N LEU A 34 12.12 -13.27 42.48
CA LEU A 34 12.53 -11.94 43.00
C LEU A 34 14.09 -11.85 43.12
N PRO A 35 14.77 -10.67 43.31
CA PRO A 35 14.30 -9.47 44.04
C PRO A 35 14.70 -8.07 43.51
N LEU A 36 13.86 -7.10 43.89
CA LEU A 36 14.15 -5.73 44.35
C LEU A 36 15.50 -5.09 43.92
N HIS A 37 15.53 -4.50 42.73
CA HIS A 37 16.35 -3.33 42.42
C HIS A 37 15.48 -2.42 41.54
N SER A 38 15.21 -1.21 42.02
CA SER A 38 14.62 -0.15 41.21
C SER A 38 15.71 0.55 40.41
N PRO A 39 15.78 0.37 39.08
CA PRO A 39 16.10 1.44 38.18
C PRO A 39 14.79 1.92 37.53
N ALA A 40 14.63 3.23 37.47
CA ALA A 40 13.68 4.04 36.70
C ALA A 40 12.52 3.29 36.03
N ALA A 41 11.29 3.64 36.43
CA ALA A 41 10.02 3.21 35.84
C ALA A 41 10.13 2.99 34.31
N ALA A 42 10.32 1.72 33.92
CA ALA A 42 10.02 1.30 32.57
C ALA A 42 8.54 1.59 32.33
N PRO A 43 8.14 2.12 31.16
CA PRO A 43 6.72 2.22 30.87
C PRO A 43 6.18 0.80 30.80
N SER A 44 5.54 0.33 31.86
CA SER A 44 4.75 -0.90 31.92
C SER A 44 3.40 -0.71 31.21
N GLY A 45 3.42 0.02 30.11
CA GLY A 45 2.32 0.13 29.17
C GLY A 45 2.62 -0.79 28.00
N PHE A 46 1.62 -1.54 27.55
CA PHE A 46 1.64 -2.14 26.22
C PHE A 46 2.01 -1.04 25.21
N VAL A 47 3.23 -1.06 24.69
CA VAL A 47 3.63 -0.13 23.62
C VAL A 47 2.99 -0.67 22.35
N LEU A 48 2.18 0.18 21.73
CA LEU A 48 1.58 -0.08 20.43
C LEU A 48 2.71 -0.25 19.41
N ALA A 49 2.93 -1.49 18.96
CA ALA A 49 4.03 -1.83 18.05
C ALA A 49 3.62 -1.52 16.62
N LYS A 50 4.22 -0.47 16.05
CA LYS A 50 4.04 -0.10 14.65
C LYS A 50 4.78 -1.09 13.78
N LEU A 51 4.15 -1.48 12.67
CA LEU A 51 4.79 -2.33 11.68
C LEU A 51 5.83 -1.51 10.90
N GLY A 52 7.06 -1.98 10.91
CA GLY A 52 8.18 -1.47 10.12
C GLY A 52 8.45 -2.32 8.88
N ILE A 53 9.23 -1.77 7.94
CA ILE A 53 9.72 -2.53 6.77
C ILE A 53 10.66 -3.67 7.22
N THR A 54 11.33 -3.51 8.35
CA THR A 54 12.24 -4.51 8.92
C THR A 54 11.52 -5.75 9.44
N ASP A 55 10.23 -5.62 9.77
CA ASP A 55 9.41 -6.74 10.24
C ASP A 55 8.89 -7.61 9.09
N MET A 56 9.06 -7.14 7.85
CA MET A 56 8.71 -7.89 6.63
C MET A 56 9.81 -8.88 6.25
N SER A 57 9.40 -10.05 5.79
CA SER A 57 10.30 -11.00 5.11
C SER A 57 10.93 -10.37 3.85
N LYS A 58 12.05 -10.94 3.39
CA LYS A 58 12.70 -10.47 2.14
C LYS A 58 11.77 -10.53 0.93
N ALA A 59 10.88 -11.52 0.86
CA ALA A 59 9.92 -11.66 -0.23
C ALA A 59 8.88 -10.53 -0.19
N GLU A 60 8.37 -10.20 0.99
CA GLU A 60 7.42 -9.09 1.18
C GLU A 60 8.07 -7.74 0.88
N GLN A 61 9.33 -7.53 1.30
CA GLN A 61 10.07 -6.32 0.95
C GLN A 61 10.27 -6.20 -0.57
N ALA A 62 10.62 -7.30 -1.26
CA ALA A 62 10.76 -7.29 -2.72
C ALA A 62 9.43 -6.94 -3.41
N ASN A 63 8.32 -7.51 -2.93
CA ASN A 63 6.99 -7.20 -3.44
C ASN A 63 6.61 -5.73 -3.17
N LEU A 64 6.89 -5.20 -1.98
CA LEU A 64 6.70 -3.79 -1.65
C LEU A 64 7.44 -2.88 -2.66
N TRP A 65 8.72 -3.16 -2.92
CA TRP A 65 9.49 -2.33 -3.84
C TRP A 65 9.02 -2.43 -5.29
N LYS A 66 8.52 -3.59 -5.70
CA LYS A 66 7.86 -3.75 -7.01
C LYS A 66 6.60 -2.89 -7.11
N LEU A 67 5.73 -2.91 -6.10
CA LEU A 67 4.51 -2.09 -6.08
C LEU A 67 4.83 -0.58 -6.05
N VAL A 68 5.87 -0.19 -5.31
CA VAL A 68 6.35 1.21 -5.29
C VAL A 68 6.76 1.67 -6.70
N ASP A 69 7.43 0.81 -7.46
CA ASP A 69 7.86 1.10 -8.84
C ASP A 69 6.67 1.20 -9.81
N GLU A 70 5.77 0.24 -9.76
CA GLU A 70 4.56 0.19 -10.59
C GLU A 70 3.68 1.43 -10.34
N TYR A 71 3.42 1.77 -9.08
CA TYR A 71 2.60 2.94 -8.73
C TYR A 71 3.30 4.25 -9.05
N ALA A 72 4.62 4.33 -8.87
CA ALA A 72 5.38 5.52 -9.26
C ALA A 72 5.29 5.78 -10.78
N THR A 73 5.34 4.71 -11.58
CA THR A 73 5.19 4.80 -13.04
C THR A 73 3.79 5.29 -13.43
N VAL A 74 2.75 4.72 -12.81
CA VAL A 74 1.36 5.12 -13.08
C VAL A 74 1.09 6.56 -12.62
N ASP A 75 1.52 6.96 -11.43
CA ASP A 75 1.33 8.33 -10.91
C ASP A 75 2.07 9.35 -11.79
N ALA A 76 3.29 9.02 -12.25
CA ALA A 76 4.03 9.85 -13.19
C ALA A 76 3.30 10.01 -14.53
N LEU A 77 2.75 8.94 -15.10
CA LEU A 77 1.99 9.01 -16.36
C LEU A 77 0.69 9.81 -16.19
N GLN A 78 0.01 9.68 -15.04
CA GLN A 78 -1.16 10.50 -14.75
C GLN A 78 -0.81 11.97 -14.60
N GLU A 79 0.27 12.30 -13.88
CA GLU A 79 0.73 13.67 -13.72
C GLU A 79 1.17 14.27 -15.06
N PHE A 80 1.88 13.49 -15.89
CA PHE A 80 2.20 13.84 -17.26
C PHE A 80 0.94 14.17 -18.07
N CYS A 81 -0.12 13.37 -17.93
CA CYS A 81 -1.42 13.61 -18.56
C CYS A 81 -2.32 14.64 -17.85
N GLY A 82 -1.81 15.35 -16.84
CA GLY A 82 -2.49 16.46 -16.17
C GLY A 82 -3.35 16.08 -14.97
N THR A 83 -3.32 14.84 -14.51
CA THR A 83 -4.07 14.36 -13.34
C THR A 83 -3.13 14.08 -12.17
N LYS A 84 -3.37 14.72 -11.02
CA LYS A 84 -2.58 14.48 -9.80
C LYS A 84 -3.36 13.63 -8.79
N LEU A 85 -2.89 12.41 -8.52
CA LEU A 85 -3.56 11.50 -7.59
C LEU A 85 -3.23 11.75 -6.11
N ASN A 86 -2.14 12.45 -5.83
CA ASN A 86 -1.66 12.69 -4.47
C ASN A 86 -1.49 11.40 -3.64
N LEU A 87 -1.04 10.30 -4.28
CA LEU A 87 -0.98 8.96 -3.67
C LEU A 87 -0.21 8.95 -2.35
N GLN A 88 0.96 9.60 -2.28
CA GLN A 88 1.75 9.68 -1.06
C GLN A 88 0.97 10.26 0.12
N ARG A 89 0.30 11.41 -0.08
CA ARG A 89 -0.48 12.07 0.97
C ARG A 89 -1.64 11.19 1.44
N ARG A 90 -2.30 10.51 0.49
CA ARG A 90 -3.45 9.65 0.77
C ARG A 90 -3.04 8.37 1.49
N ALA A 91 -1.97 7.72 1.04
CA ALA A 91 -1.38 6.57 1.70
C ALA A 91 -0.89 6.93 3.10
N TRP A 92 -0.19 8.05 3.28
CA TRP A 92 0.24 8.52 4.61
C TRP A 92 -0.93 8.64 5.58
N ARG A 93 -2.04 9.25 5.15
CA ARG A 93 -3.24 9.37 5.99
C ARG A 93 -3.91 8.03 6.28
N ALA A 94 -3.84 7.08 5.35
CA ALA A 94 -4.42 5.77 5.50
C ALA A 94 -3.67 4.90 6.52
N VAL A 95 -2.33 4.95 6.52
CA VAL A 95 -1.51 4.00 7.30
C VAL A 95 -0.62 4.63 8.36
N GLY A 96 -0.58 5.96 8.47
CA GLY A 96 0.35 6.68 9.35
C GLY A 96 0.18 6.38 10.85
N THR A 97 -0.98 5.86 11.25
CA THR A 97 -1.23 5.48 12.64
C THR A 97 -0.64 4.12 12.99
N CYS A 98 -0.53 3.18 12.05
CA CYS A 98 -0.13 1.78 12.29
C CYS A 98 1.23 1.37 11.68
N VAL A 99 1.84 2.22 10.87
CA VAL A 99 3.15 1.97 10.26
C VAL A 99 4.17 2.95 10.82
N GLU A 100 5.39 2.48 11.03
CA GLU A 100 6.46 3.31 11.55
C GLU A 100 6.74 4.53 10.64
N PRO A 101 6.85 5.75 11.20
CA PRO A 101 7.12 6.94 10.40
C PRO A 101 8.43 6.88 9.61
N THR A 102 9.46 6.23 10.15
CA THR A 102 10.75 6.00 9.48
C THR A 102 10.60 5.12 8.25
N SER A 103 9.86 4.02 8.38
CA SER A 103 9.50 3.12 7.30
C SER A 103 8.69 3.82 6.20
N LEU A 104 7.65 4.57 6.59
CA LEU A 104 6.86 5.36 5.63
C LEU A 104 7.70 6.40 4.89
N LYS A 105 8.57 7.14 5.60
CA LYS A 105 9.48 8.10 4.99
C LYS A 105 10.40 7.45 3.95
N LYS A 106 10.93 6.24 4.24
CA LYS A 106 11.77 5.50 3.31
C LYS A 106 11.00 5.13 2.04
N VAL A 107 9.82 4.51 2.18
CA VAL A 107 8.98 4.11 1.05
C VAL A 107 8.57 5.31 0.20
N PHE A 108 8.08 6.38 0.84
CA PHE A 108 7.65 7.57 0.11
C PHE A 108 8.82 8.35 -0.50
N GLY A 109 9.99 8.35 0.13
CA GLY A 109 11.20 8.89 -0.46
C GLY A 109 11.56 8.17 -1.76
N THR A 110 11.62 6.83 -1.73
CA THR A 110 11.88 6.01 -2.91
C THR A 110 10.82 6.19 -4.00
N PHE A 111 9.52 6.20 -3.61
CA PHE A 111 8.42 6.47 -4.53
C PHE A 111 8.61 7.82 -5.23
N LYS A 112 8.94 8.88 -4.47
CA LYS A 112 9.12 10.24 -5.02
C LYS A 112 10.23 10.24 -6.06
N THR A 113 11.40 9.68 -5.71
CA THR A 113 12.55 9.62 -6.60
C THR A 113 12.22 8.88 -7.89
N LYS A 114 11.54 7.73 -7.81
CA LYS A 114 11.13 6.97 -8.99
C LYS A 114 10.11 7.73 -9.84
N LYS A 115 9.07 8.29 -9.20
CA LYS A 115 8.03 9.06 -9.89
C LYS A 115 8.62 10.24 -10.65
N ASP A 116 9.44 11.05 -9.98
CA ASP A 116 10.08 12.22 -10.58
C ASP A 116 11.00 11.80 -11.75
N GLY A 117 11.66 10.65 -11.63
CA GLY A 117 12.43 10.04 -12.71
C GLY A 117 11.58 9.64 -13.93
N TYR A 118 10.48 8.92 -13.71
CA TYR A 118 9.55 8.53 -14.78
C TYR A 118 8.87 9.73 -15.44
N LEU A 119 8.46 10.73 -14.65
CA LEU A 119 7.84 11.94 -15.17
C LEU A 119 8.80 12.65 -16.14
N LYS A 120 10.06 12.82 -15.74
CA LYS A 120 11.10 13.41 -16.60
C LYS A 120 11.32 12.60 -17.88
N GLN A 121 11.27 11.26 -17.82
CA GLN A 121 11.37 10.41 -19.00
C GLN A 121 10.19 10.62 -19.96
N TRP A 122 8.96 10.67 -19.44
CA TRP A 122 7.76 10.97 -20.24
C TRP A 122 7.84 12.34 -20.90
N GLU A 123 8.27 13.36 -20.15
CA GLU A 123 8.47 14.72 -20.68
C GLU A 123 9.55 14.77 -21.76
N THR A 124 10.65 14.04 -21.60
CA THR A 124 11.74 13.99 -22.56
C THR A 124 11.32 13.29 -23.86
N LEU A 125 10.62 12.15 -23.75
CA LEU A 125 10.26 11.33 -24.91
C LEU A 125 8.99 11.80 -25.62
N HIS A 126 8.06 12.41 -24.88
CA HIS A 126 6.71 12.69 -25.36
C HIS A 126 6.21 14.10 -25.02
N GLY A 127 7.07 15.01 -24.56
CA GLY A 127 6.69 16.36 -24.12
C GLY A 127 6.09 17.26 -25.21
N GLN A 128 6.26 16.91 -26.49
CA GLN A 128 5.63 17.63 -27.61
C GLN A 128 4.10 17.50 -27.54
N PRO A 129 3.32 18.57 -27.82
CA PRO A 129 1.87 18.58 -27.62
C PRO A 129 1.13 17.41 -28.29
N GLU A 130 1.50 17.08 -29.53
CA GLU A 130 0.85 15.99 -30.28
C GLU A 130 1.21 14.60 -29.73
N ALA A 131 2.48 14.37 -29.40
CA ALA A 131 2.95 13.12 -28.81
C ALA A 131 2.32 12.89 -27.42
N LYS A 132 2.28 13.95 -26.60
CA LYS A 132 1.60 13.95 -25.30
C LYS A 132 0.13 13.59 -25.45
N LYS A 133 -0.59 14.22 -26.37
CA LYS A 133 -2.01 13.92 -26.63
C LYS A 133 -2.20 12.46 -27.04
N ALA A 134 -1.37 11.94 -27.94
CA ALA A 134 -1.45 10.56 -28.41
C ALA A 134 -1.23 9.55 -27.27
N VAL A 135 -0.21 9.77 -26.43
CA VAL A 135 0.05 8.91 -25.25
C VAL A 135 -1.13 8.97 -24.27
N CYS A 136 -1.60 10.17 -23.93
CA CYS A 136 -2.67 10.32 -22.94
C CYS A 136 -4.00 9.74 -23.41
N GLU A 137 -4.36 9.87 -24.69
CA GLU A 137 -5.55 9.22 -25.24
C GLU A 137 -5.40 7.70 -25.30
N ARG A 138 -4.21 7.18 -25.65
CA ARG A 138 -3.93 5.74 -25.65
C ARG A 138 -4.13 5.09 -24.28
N PHE A 139 -3.72 5.77 -23.21
CA PHE A 139 -3.73 5.21 -21.86
C PHE A 139 -4.95 5.63 -21.01
N LYS A 140 -5.80 6.53 -21.51
CA LYS A 140 -6.93 7.13 -20.76
C LYS A 140 -7.79 6.12 -19.99
N SER A 141 -8.22 5.04 -20.65
CA SER A 141 -9.05 4.01 -20.03
C SER A 141 -8.31 3.23 -18.94
N LYS A 142 -7.07 2.82 -19.24
CA LYS A 142 -6.17 2.11 -18.32
C LYS A 142 -5.82 2.95 -17.10
N LEU A 143 -5.55 4.24 -17.27
CA LEU A 143 -5.26 5.15 -16.16
C LEU A 143 -6.46 5.28 -15.21
N GLY A 144 -7.68 5.36 -15.77
CA GLY A 144 -8.90 5.35 -14.97
C GLY A 144 -9.07 4.06 -14.16
N GLU A 145 -8.73 2.90 -14.74
CA GLU A 145 -8.75 1.60 -14.06
C GLU A 145 -7.71 1.53 -12.93
N TYR A 146 -6.46 1.90 -13.21
CA TYR A 146 -5.39 1.90 -12.20
C TYR A 146 -5.69 2.85 -11.05
N SER A 147 -6.26 4.03 -11.32
CA SER A 147 -6.72 4.93 -10.26
C SER A 147 -7.73 4.28 -9.34
N LYS A 148 -8.69 3.51 -9.88
CA LYS A 148 -9.68 2.78 -9.06
C LYS A 148 -9.02 1.71 -8.22
N ILE A 149 -8.10 0.93 -8.79
CA ILE A 149 -7.36 -0.13 -8.08
C ILE A 149 -6.55 0.47 -6.92
N MET A 150 -5.75 1.50 -7.18
CA MET A 150 -4.95 2.17 -6.15
C MET A 150 -5.83 2.80 -5.06
N ASN A 151 -6.98 3.36 -5.42
CA ASN A 151 -7.94 3.87 -4.45
C ASN A 151 -8.50 2.75 -3.56
N GLY A 152 -8.83 1.60 -4.15
CA GLY A 152 -9.28 0.42 -3.42
C GLY A 152 -8.25 -0.03 -2.40
N GLN A 153 -6.99 -0.18 -2.81
CA GLN A 153 -5.91 -0.61 -1.93
C GLN A 153 -5.61 0.38 -0.80
N ILE A 154 -5.66 1.69 -1.06
CA ILE A 154 -5.53 2.70 0.01
C ILE A 154 -6.65 2.54 1.03
N ASN A 155 -7.88 2.28 0.59
CA ASN A 155 -9.03 2.08 1.48
C ASN A 155 -8.95 0.76 2.26
N GLU A 156 -8.47 -0.31 1.62
CA GLU A 156 -8.19 -1.59 2.27
C GLU A 156 -7.10 -1.44 3.33
N ALA A 157 -5.99 -0.79 2.98
CA ALA A 157 -4.92 -0.49 3.92
C ALA A 157 -5.39 0.38 5.10
N ALA A 158 -6.21 1.41 4.84
CA ALA A 158 -6.81 2.22 5.90
C ALA A 158 -7.72 1.38 6.83
N THR A 159 -8.47 0.44 6.26
CA THR A 159 -9.36 -0.44 7.03
C THR A 159 -8.57 -1.42 7.87
N ALA A 160 -7.54 -2.05 7.30
CA ALA A 160 -6.61 -2.91 8.04
C ALA A 160 -5.91 -2.14 9.16
N CYS A 161 -5.45 -0.92 8.89
CA CYS A 161 -4.80 -0.05 9.87
C CYS A 161 -5.73 0.35 11.02
N ARG A 162 -7.01 0.65 10.74
CA ARG A 162 -8.01 0.96 11.78
C ARG A 162 -8.39 -0.25 12.62
N ASN A 163 -8.44 -1.43 11.99
CA ASN A 163 -8.87 -2.66 12.63
C ASN A 163 -7.72 -3.43 13.29
N CYS A 164 -6.48 -3.00 13.08
CA CYS A 164 -5.34 -3.60 13.74
C CYS A 164 -5.32 -3.17 15.21
N PHE A 165 -5.39 -4.16 16.09
CA PHE A 165 -5.53 -3.98 17.54
C PHE A 165 -4.23 -3.46 18.18
N PHE A 166 -3.10 -3.63 17.48
CA PHE A 166 -1.76 -3.19 17.86
C PHE A 166 -1.18 -2.36 16.67
N CYS A 167 -1.37 -1.04 16.71
CA CYS A 167 -0.92 -0.07 15.70
C CYS A 167 0.15 0.90 16.19
#